data_AF-A0A0T6AUK3-F1
#
_entry.id   AF-A0A0T6AUK3-F1
#
_cell.length_a   1.000
_cell.length_b   1.000
_cell.length_c   1.000
_cell.angle_alpha   90.00
_cell.angle_beta   90.00
_cell.angle_gamma   90.00
#
_symmetry.space_group_name_H-M   'P 1'
#
loop_
_entity.id
_entity.type
_entity.pdbx_description
1 polymer ?
#
loop_
_entity_poly.entity_id
_entity_poly.type
_entity_poly.pdbx_seq_one_letter_code
_entity_poly.pdbx_strand_id
1 'polypeptide(L)'
;MGKHEPRLTASIFQNVSQFPHSGYSEMERGFAVGYDFISKWDFRHALLYKGCTRDQGVLSKSSSFEVREQSGATLKSALQHILTIDRRDDKIFPSCGSLFEYTVELAGLGGDVGFLRNDLYLQSNLSIVKDIILQGTFSAGMLKGLSNDMKIGMSDMFFLGGPMDVRGFQMR
;
A
#
# COMPACT_ATOMS: atom_id res chain seq x y z
N MET A 1 -29.94 -11.61 -3.31
CA MET A 1 -28.78 -11.56 -4.23
C MET A 1 -27.74 -10.63 -3.60
N GLY A 2 -26.60 -11.02 -3.05
CA GLY A 2 -26.01 -12.27 -2.56
C GLY A 2 -24.96 -11.80 -1.54
N LYS A 3 -25.20 -11.98 -0.23
CA LYS A 3 -24.46 -11.24 0.83
C LYS A 3 -23.06 -11.79 1.13
N HIS A 4 -22.63 -12.86 0.45
CA HIS A 4 -21.37 -13.57 0.71
C HIS A 4 -20.84 -14.23 -0.57
N GLU A 5 -20.69 -13.48 -1.65
CA GLU A 5 -20.01 -14.01 -2.84
C GLU A 5 -18.51 -13.70 -2.74
N PRO A 6 -17.66 -14.71 -2.54
CA PRO A 6 -16.23 -14.49 -2.64
C PRO A 6 -15.88 -14.08 -4.07
N ARG A 7 -15.03 -13.07 -4.23
CA ARG A 7 -14.59 -12.58 -5.54
C ARG A 7 -13.15 -13.00 -5.74
N LEU A 8 -12.90 -13.67 -6.85
CA LEU A 8 -11.56 -14.02 -7.28
C LEU A 8 -11.20 -13.14 -8.47
N THR A 9 -10.08 -12.44 -8.36
CA THR A 9 -9.56 -11.54 -9.38
C THR A 9 -8.17 -12.00 -9.77
N ALA A 10 -7.91 -12.15 -11.07
CA ALA A 10 -6.57 -12.41 -11.58
C ALA A 10 -6.23 -11.34 -12.61
N SER A 11 -5.03 -10.79 -12.53
CA SER A 11 -4.58 -9.71 -13.41
C SER A 11 -3.11 -9.90 -13.77
N ILE A 12 -2.76 -9.51 -14.99
CA ILE A 12 -1.39 -9.39 -15.47
C ILE A 12 -1.20 -7.92 -15.81
N PHE A 13 -0.11 -7.33 -15.32
CA PHE A 13 0.12 -5.90 -15.44
C PHE A 13 1.57 -5.59 -15.79
N GLN A 14 1.73 -4.46 -16.46
CA GLN A 14 3.00 -3.78 -16.65
C GLN A 14 2.77 -2.32 -16.30
N ASN A 15 3.53 -1.81 -15.34
CA ASN A 15 3.43 -0.44 -14.88
C ASN A 15 4.80 0.24 -14.97
N VAL A 16 4.82 1.49 -15.41
CA VAL A 16 6.03 2.33 -15.46
C VAL A 16 5.72 3.60 -14.68
N SER A 17 6.40 3.76 -13.55
CA SER A 17 6.23 4.88 -12.65
C SER A 17 7.51 5.69 -12.60
N GLN A 18 7.40 7.02 -12.68
CA GLN A 18 8.53 7.93 -12.50
C GLN A 18 8.34 8.73 -11.22
N PHE A 19 9.36 8.73 -10.37
CA PHE A 19 9.38 9.47 -9.11
C PHE A 19 10.39 10.61 -9.21
N PRO A 20 10.03 11.75 -9.82
CA PRO A 20 10.98 12.84 -10.08
C PRO A 20 11.53 13.48 -8.79
N HIS A 21 10.79 13.42 -7.68
CA HIS A 21 11.21 13.99 -6.40
C HIS A 21 12.32 13.15 -5.75
N SER A 22 12.25 11.83 -5.92
CA SER A 22 13.23 10.86 -5.41
C SER A 22 14.31 10.49 -6.45
N GLY A 23 14.13 10.90 -7.71
CA GLY A 23 15.14 10.77 -8.77
C GLY A 23 15.31 9.37 -9.37
N TYR A 24 14.29 8.50 -9.27
CA TYR A 24 14.30 7.13 -9.81
C TYR A 24 13.06 6.81 -10.65
N SER A 25 13.23 5.90 -11.61
CA SER A 25 12.18 5.35 -12.45
C SER A 25 12.05 3.88 -12.11
N GLU A 26 10.82 3.40 -12.03
CA GLU A 26 10.54 2.01 -11.72
C GLU A 26 9.63 1.42 -12.79
N MET A 27 10.05 0.29 -13.34
CA MET A 27 9.23 -0.52 -14.23
C MET A 27 8.88 -1.82 -13.53
N GLU A 28 7.59 -2.01 -13.22
CA GLU A 28 7.06 -3.25 -12.66
C GLU A 28 6.38 -4.09 -13.74
N ARG A 29 6.70 -5.37 -13.80
CA ARG A 29 6.03 -6.35 -14.66
C ARG A 29 5.66 -7.57 -13.84
N GLY A 30 4.41 -8.00 -13.88
CA GLY A 30 4.00 -9.12 -13.05
C GLY A 30 2.55 -9.53 -13.19
N PHE A 31 2.15 -10.37 -12.25
CA PHE A 31 0.78 -10.82 -12.09
C PHE A 31 0.33 -10.64 -10.64
N ALA A 32 -0.97 -10.49 -10.47
CA ALA A 32 -1.60 -10.37 -9.17
C ALA A 32 -2.88 -11.20 -9.13
N VAL A 33 -3.04 -11.97 -8.06
CA VAL A 33 -4.20 -12.80 -7.78
C VAL A 33 -4.82 -12.34 -6.47
N GLY A 34 -6.04 -11.84 -6.54
CA GLY A 34 -6.82 -11.35 -5.40
C GLY A 34 -7.97 -12.29 -5.07
N TYR A 35 -8.24 -12.44 -3.78
CA TYR A 35 -9.37 -13.17 -3.23
C TYR A 35 -10.03 -12.33 -2.14
N ASP A 36 -11.21 -11.80 -2.45
CA ASP A 36 -12.00 -10.96 -1.57
C ASP A 36 -13.15 -11.75 -0.97
N PHE A 37 -13.31 -11.71 0.35
CA PHE A 37 -14.44 -12.33 1.03
C PHE A 37 -14.95 -11.46 2.18
N ILE A 38 -16.26 -11.54 2.41
CA ILE A 38 -16.94 -10.78 3.47
C ILE A 38 -17.37 -11.77 4.55
N SER A 39 -16.84 -11.57 5.76
CA SER A 39 -17.18 -12.36 6.94
C SER A 39 -18.49 -11.87 7.59
N LYS A 40 -18.99 -12.65 8.56
CA LYS A 40 -20.35 -12.51 9.15
C LYS A 40 -20.60 -11.23 9.95
N TRP A 41 -19.61 -10.35 10.09
CA TRP A 41 -19.68 -9.10 10.86
C TRP A 41 -19.36 -7.84 10.04
N ASP A 42 -19.50 -7.93 8.71
CA ASP A 42 -19.11 -6.88 7.75
C ASP A 42 -17.60 -6.58 7.70
N PHE A 43 -16.80 -7.50 8.25
CA PHE A 43 -15.36 -7.53 7.99
C PHE A 43 -15.13 -7.95 6.55
N ARG A 44 -14.47 -7.08 5.78
CA ARG A 44 -14.02 -7.38 4.43
C ARG A 44 -12.56 -7.78 4.52
N HIS A 45 -12.27 -8.98 4.03
CA HIS A 45 -10.92 -9.49 3.92
C HIS A 45 -10.56 -9.58 2.44
N ALA A 46 -9.45 -8.97 2.06
CA ALA A 46 -8.86 -9.12 0.74
C ALA A 46 -7.49 -9.77 0.88
N LEU A 47 -7.30 -10.92 0.25
CA LEU A 47 -6.01 -11.59 0.15
C LEU A 47 -5.47 -11.37 -1.25
N LEU A 48 -4.33 -10.72 -1.39
CA LEU A 48 -3.70 -10.42 -2.66
C LEU A 48 -2.31 -11.04 -2.69
N TYR A 49 -2.06 -11.90 -3.67
CA TYR A 49 -0.72 -12.38 -3.98
C TYR A 49 -0.20 -11.66 -5.22
N LYS A 50 0.95 -10.99 -5.12
CA LYS A 50 1.60 -10.26 -6.21
C LYS A 50 2.98 -10.85 -6.47
N GLY A 51 3.21 -11.28 -7.70
CA GLY A 51 4.53 -11.71 -8.19
C GLY A 51 4.98 -10.77 -9.31
N CYS A 52 6.05 -10.02 -9.08
CA CYS A 52 6.52 -9.02 -10.05
C CYS A 52 8.05 -8.94 -10.12
N THR A 53 8.55 -8.71 -11.33
CA THR A 53 9.91 -8.26 -11.58
C THR A 53 9.90 -6.75 -11.68
N ARG A 54 10.76 -6.11 -10.88
CA ARG A 54 10.92 -4.66 -10.83
C ARG A 54 12.28 -4.32 -11.41
N ASP A 55 12.31 -3.34 -12.28
CA ASP A 55 13.55 -2.79 -12.84
C ASP A 55 13.62 -1.32 -12.43
N GLN A 56 14.61 -1.00 -11.60
CA GLN A 56 14.83 0.35 -11.07
C GLN A 56 15.97 1.04 -11.80
N GLY A 57 15.63 2.13 -12.48
CA GLY A 57 16.56 2.97 -13.23
C GLY A 57 16.77 4.33 -12.58
N VAL A 58 17.94 4.92 -12.80
CA VAL A 58 18.29 6.25 -12.30
C VAL A 58 17.84 7.32 -13.30
N LEU A 59 17.09 8.36 -12.87
CA LEU A 59 16.67 9.44 -13.78
C LEU A 59 17.80 10.43 -14.11
N SER A 60 18.69 10.72 -13.16
CA SER A 60 19.71 11.76 -13.31
C SER A 60 21.07 11.33 -12.77
N LYS A 61 22.14 11.86 -13.35
CA LYS A 61 23.51 11.70 -12.81
C LYS A 61 23.68 12.34 -11.42
N SER A 62 22.77 13.24 -11.03
CA SER A 62 22.73 13.90 -9.72
C SER A 62 21.96 13.11 -8.65
N SER A 63 21.39 11.93 -8.97
CA SER A 63 20.69 11.10 -7.99
C SER A 63 21.66 10.60 -6.91
N SER A 64 21.15 10.42 -5.69
CA SER A 64 21.95 10.02 -4.53
C SER A 64 22.63 8.66 -4.73
N PHE A 65 23.73 8.44 -4.03
CA PHE A 65 24.47 7.17 -4.10
C PHE A 65 23.60 5.98 -3.72
N GLU A 66 22.73 6.12 -2.72
CA GLU A 66 21.83 5.05 -2.27
C GLU A 66 20.86 4.61 -3.38
N VAL A 67 20.28 5.55 -4.13
CA VAL A 67 19.41 5.23 -5.28
C VAL A 67 20.20 4.50 -6.35
N ARG A 68 21.46 4.88 -6.57
CA ARG A 68 22.34 4.24 -7.56
C ARG A 68 22.76 2.83 -7.14
N GLU A 69 22.95 2.58 -5.85
CA GLU A 69 23.28 1.27 -5.31
C GLU A 69 22.11 0.29 -5.40
N GLN A 70 20.88 0.79 -5.25
CA GLN A 70 19.67 -0.02 -5.35
C GLN A 70 19.13 -0.18 -6.78
N SER A 71 19.67 0.56 -7.77
CA SER A 71 19.31 0.35 -9.17
C SER A 71 19.61 -1.07 -9.63
N GLY A 72 18.66 -1.66 -10.35
CA GLY A 72 18.78 -2.99 -10.91
C GLY A 72 17.44 -3.71 -10.99
N ALA A 73 17.50 -4.94 -11.52
CA ALA A 73 16.37 -5.84 -11.56
C ALA A 73 16.24 -6.58 -10.23
N THR A 74 15.04 -6.60 -9.66
CA THR A 74 14.70 -7.36 -8.46
C THR A 74 13.43 -8.18 -8.69
N LEU A 75 13.39 -9.39 -8.14
CA LEU A 75 12.18 -10.20 -8.13
C LEU A 75 11.50 -10.08 -6.76
N LYS A 76 10.24 -9.62 -6.77
CA LYS A 76 9.41 -9.51 -5.57
C LYS A 76 8.21 -10.44 -5.68
N SER A 77 8.08 -11.34 -4.71
CA SER A 77 6.82 -12.02 -4.41
C SER A 77 6.32 -11.59 -3.04
N ALA A 78 5.06 -11.15 -3.00
CA ALA A 78 4.44 -10.63 -1.78
C ALA A 78 3.01 -11.15 -1.64
N LEU A 79 2.68 -11.56 -0.41
CA LEU A 79 1.33 -11.86 0.02
C LEU A 79 0.84 -10.72 0.90
N GLN A 80 -0.25 -10.09 0.49
CA GLN A 80 -0.89 -8.99 1.18
C GLN A 80 -2.26 -9.43 1.71
N HIS A 81 -2.54 -9.09 2.96
CA HIS A 81 -3.85 -9.27 3.58
C HIS A 81 -4.37 -7.92 4.04
N ILE A 82 -5.54 -7.54 3.55
CA ILE A 82 -6.20 -6.27 3.87
C ILE A 82 -7.49 -6.61 4.62
N LEU A 83 -7.62 -6.08 5.82
CA LEU A 83 -8.80 -6.12 6.64
C LEU A 83 -9.44 -4.73 6.66
N THR A 84 -10.63 -4.60 6.07
CA THR A 84 -11.37 -3.33 6.02
C THR A 84 -12.68 -3.47 6.79
N ILE A 85 -12.94 -2.49 7.65
CA ILE A 85 -14.20 -2.30 8.37
C ILE A 85 -14.65 -0.89 8.07
N ASP A 86 -15.64 -0.75 7.20
CA ASP A 86 -16.21 0.55 6.84
C ASP A 86 -17.58 0.71 7.51
N ARG A 87 -17.66 1.57 8.51
CA ARG A 87 -18.92 1.94 9.20
C ARG A 87 -19.36 3.36 8.86
N ARG A 88 -18.76 3.98 7.85
CA ARG A 88 -19.15 5.32 7.39
C ARG A 88 -20.50 5.26 6.69
N ASP A 89 -21.22 6.37 6.75
CA ASP A 89 -22.45 6.59 6.00
C ASP A 89 -22.20 6.66 4.49
N ASP A 90 -21.19 7.44 4.10
CA ASP A 90 -20.79 7.67 2.72
C ASP A 90 -19.28 7.49 2.53
N LYS A 91 -18.90 6.94 1.37
CA LYS A 91 -17.48 6.65 1.07
C LYS A 91 -16.67 7.87 0.66
N ILE A 92 -17.32 8.85 0.05
CA ILE A 92 -16.68 10.03 -0.53
C ILE A 92 -16.76 11.21 0.43
N PHE A 93 -17.95 11.47 1.00
CA PHE A 93 -18.18 12.55 1.95
C PHE A 93 -18.84 12.01 3.22
N PRO A 94 -18.07 11.35 4.10
CA PRO A 94 -18.62 10.78 5.32
C PRO A 94 -19.04 11.89 6.29
N SER A 95 -20.30 11.88 6.72
CA SER A 95 -20.80 12.78 7.76
C SER A 95 -20.67 12.16 9.15
N CYS A 96 -20.78 10.83 9.23
CA CYS A 96 -20.71 10.06 10.46
C CYS A 96 -20.04 8.69 10.24
N GLY A 97 -19.42 8.17 11.30
CA GLY A 97 -18.92 6.80 11.36
C GLY A 97 -17.39 6.71 11.26
N SER A 98 -16.89 5.49 11.22
CA SER A 98 -15.46 5.21 11.24
C SER A 98 -15.04 4.21 10.17
N LEU A 99 -13.82 4.36 9.69
CA LEU A 99 -13.14 3.42 8.82
C LEU A 99 -11.90 2.91 9.55
N PHE A 100 -11.78 1.59 9.61
CA PHE A 100 -10.59 0.91 10.08
C PHE A 100 -10.08 0.03 8.94
N GLU A 101 -8.83 0.23 8.57
CA GLU A 101 -8.13 -0.59 7.60
C GLU A 101 -6.81 -1.04 8.19
N TYR A 102 -6.57 -2.34 8.15
CA TYR A 102 -5.33 -2.96 8.58
C TYR A 102 -4.78 -3.83 7.47
N THR A 103 -3.58 -3.51 7.03
CA THR A 103 -2.93 -4.14 5.87
C THR A 103 -1.62 -4.76 6.33
N VAL A 104 -1.46 -6.05 6.04
CA VAL A 104 -0.22 -6.79 6.30
C VAL A 104 0.33 -7.27 4.97
N GLU A 105 1.56 -6.91 4.64
CA GLU A 105 2.26 -7.41 3.46
C GLU A 105 3.50 -8.19 3.89
N LEU A 106 3.55 -9.44 3.46
CA LEU A 106 4.68 -10.34 3.66
C LEU A 106 5.34 -10.60 2.30
N ALA A 107 6.53 -10.05 2.11
CA ALA A 107 7.41 -10.34 0.99
C ALA A 107 8.51 -11.34 1.38
N GLY A 108 8.89 -12.21 0.46
CA GLY A 108 9.97 -13.20 0.68
C GLY A 108 9.56 -14.66 0.49
N LEU A 109 8.43 -14.93 -0.16
CA LEU A 109 8.01 -16.29 -0.55
C LEU A 109 8.77 -16.80 -1.80
N GLY A 110 9.72 -16.01 -2.31
CA GLY A 110 10.53 -16.28 -3.49
C GLY A 110 11.00 -14.97 -4.15
N GLY A 111 12.29 -14.87 -4.46
CA GLY A 111 12.92 -13.66 -5.01
C GLY A 111 13.91 -13.00 -4.05
N ASP A 112 14.38 -11.81 -4.44
CA ASP A 112 15.51 -11.12 -3.78
C ASP A 112 15.06 -10.18 -2.64
N VAL A 113 13.76 -9.92 -2.55
CA VAL A 113 13.16 -8.95 -1.64
C VAL A 113 12.38 -9.65 -0.52
N GLY A 114 12.65 -9.28 0.73
CA GLY A 114 12.08 -9.93 1.91
C GLY A 114 11.80 -8.97 3.07
N PHE A 115 10.52 -8.72 3.33
CA PHE A 115 10.09 -7.81 4.39
C PHE A 115 8.69 -8.15 4.90
N LEU A 116 8.40 -7.72 6.11
CA LEU A 116 7.07 -7.70 6.71
C LEU A 116 6.68 -6.24 6.93
N ARG A 117 5.62 -5.82 6.25
CA ARG A 117 5.04 -4.49 6.36
C ARG A 117 3.67 -4.59 7.02
N ASN A 118 3.43 -3.74 8.00
CA ASN A 118 2.16 -3.61 8.68
C ASN A 118 1.72 -2.16 8.59
N ASP A 119 0.51 -1.94 8.12
CA ASP A 119 -0.09 -0.65 7.89
C ASP A 119 -1.43 -0.58 8.58
N LEU A 120 -1.61 0.45 9.40
CA LEU A 120 -2.82 0.73 10.14
C LEU A 120 -3.34 2.10 9.70
N TYR A 121 -4.57 2.13 9.20
CA TYR A 121 -5.27 3.33 8.82
C TYR A 121 -6.61 3.42 9.55
N LEU A 122 -6.82 4.55 10.21
CA LEU A 122 -7.96 4.83 11.06
C LEU A 122 -8.54 6.18 10.67
N GLN A 123 -9.85 6.22 10.42
CA GLN A 123 -10.57 7.45 10.17
C GLN A 123 -11.84 7.47 11.02
N SER A 124 -12.13 8.60 11.63
CA SER A 124 -13.34 8.83 12.42
C SER A 124 -13.96 10.17 12.04
N ASN A 125 -15.26 10.16 11.77
CA ASN A 125 -16.05 11.33 11.41
C ASN A 125 -17.20 11.48 12.40
N LEU A 126 -17.29 12.66 13.00
CA LEU A 126 -18.32 12.98 13.98
C LEU A 126 -19.02 14.30 13.59
N SER A 127 -20.32 14.23 13.34
CA SER A 127 -21.16 15.43 13.20
C SER A 127 -21.42 16.04 14.58
N ILE A 128 -20.91 17.24 14.85
CA ILE A 128 -21.13 17.95 16.13
C ILE A 128 -22.43 18.77 16.05
N VAL A 129 -22.66 19.42 14.91
CA VAL A 129 -23.85 20.22 14.58
C VAL A 129 -24.27 19.85 13.15
N LYS A 130 -25.51 20.13 12.73
CA LYS A 130 -26.03 19.79 11.38
C LYS A 130 -25.11 20.16 10.22
N ASP A 131 -24.27 21.18 10.37
CA ASP A 131 -23.37 21.68 9.31
C ASP A 131 -21.86 21.59 9.65
N ILE A 132 -21.50 21.01 10.80
CA ILE A 132 -20.08 20.91 11.23
C ILE A 132 -19.71 19.45 11.48
N ILE A 133 -18.80 18.95 10.65
CA ILE A 133 -18.25 17.59 10.73
C ILE A 133 -16.79 17.67 11.18
N LEU A 134 -16.47 17.02 12.29
CA LEU A 134 -15.11 16.84 12.76
C LEU A 134 -14.57 15.52 12.21
N GLN A 135 -13.50 15.59 11.42
CA GLN A 135 -12.84 14.44 10.83
C GLN A 135 -11.45 14.28 11.44
N GLY A 136 -11.15 13.08 11.95
CA GLY A 136 -9.83 12.71 12.44
C GLY A 136 -9.32 11.49 11.69
N THR A 137 -8.12 11.59 11.15
CA THR A 137 -7.42 10.48 10.49
C THR A 137 -6.12 10.18 11.24
N PHE A 138 -5.83 8.90 11.40
CA PHE A 138 -4.63 8.39 12.02
C PHE A 138 -4.05 7.27 11.15
N SER A 139 -2.77 7.39 10.79
CA SER A 139 -2.04 6.42 9.99
C SER A 139 -0.77 6.02 10.74
N ALA A 140 -0.50 4.72 10.80
CA ALA A 140 0.72 4.18 11.40
C ALA A 140 1.22 2.99 10.58
N GLY A 141 2.52 2.96 10.28
CA GLY A 141 3.15 1.89 9.50
C GLY A 141 4.41 1.37 10.19
N MET A 142 4.65 0.06 10.09
CA MET A 142 5.87 -0.59 10.57
C MET A 142 6.41 -1.54 9.49
N LEU A 143 7.68 -1.34 9.11
CA LEU A 143 8.40 -2.16 8.14
C LEU A 143 9.56 -2.88 8.86
N LYS A 144 9.62 -4.21 8.72
CA LYS A 144 10.67 -5.04 9.29
C LYS A 144 11.24 -5.99 8.24
N GLY A 145 12.55 -6.00 8.06
CA GLY A 145 13.22 -6.99 7.19
C GLY A 145 13.09 -8.40 7.75
N LEU A 146 12.80 -9.38 6.89
CA LEU A 146 12.61 -10.77 7.30
C LEU A 146 13.93 -11.55 7.44
N SER A 147 14.93 -11.20 6.64
CA SER A 147 16.24 -11.87 6.61
C SER A 147 17.35 -10.84 6.40
N ASN A 148 18.54 -11.10 6.96
CA ASN A 148 19.70 -10.21 6.84
C ASN A 148 20.29 -10.19 5.41
N ASP A 149 19.97 -11.20 4.58
CA ASP A 149 20.45 -11.32 3.19
C ASP A 149 19.46 -10.77 2.15
N MET A 150 18.19 -10.54 2.51
CA MET A 150 17.19 -10.05 1.56
C MET A 150 17.11 -8.52 1.60
N LYS A 151 17.16 -7.88 0.44
CA LYS A 151 17.20 -6.41 0.36
C LYS A 151 15.80 -5.82 0.53
N ILE A 152 15.71 -4.70 1.25
CA ILE A 152 14.52 -3.83 1.25
C ILE A 152 14.77 -2.77 0.17
N GLY A 153 13.93 -2.75 -0.88
CA GLY A 153 14.02 -1.72 -1.92
C GLY A 153 13.49 -0.37 -1.41
N MET A 154 14.05 0.74 -1.90
CA MET A 154 13.58 2.10 -1.59
C MET A 154 12.08 2.25 -1.90
N SER A 155 11.60 1.61 -2.96
CA SER A 155 10.19 1.58 -3.37
C SER A 155 9.24 0.95 -2.33
N ASP A 156 9.75 0.13 -1.41
CA ASP A 156 8.94 -0.53 -0.39
C ASP A 156 8.90 0.24 0.94
N MET A 157 9.71 1.30 1.07
CA MET A 157 9.74 2.18 2.23
C MET A 157 8.50 3.07 2.31
N PHE A 158 8.24 3.57 3.51
CA PHE A 158 7.19 4.56 3.73
C PHE A 158 7.66 5.95 3.34
N PHE A 159 6.95 6.55 2.39
CA PHE A 159 7.09 7.95 2.03
C PHE A 159 5.93 8.72 2.63
N LEU A 160 6.24 9.75 3.42
CA LEU A 160 5.26 10.66 3.98
C LEU A 160 5.37 12.02 3.31
N GLY A 161 4.22 12.66 3.12
CA GLY A 161 4.11 14.01 2.56
C GLY A 161 3.40 14.08 1.21
N GLY A 162 3.15 15.30 0.76
CA GLY A 162 2.34 15.58 -0.41
C GLY A 162 0.87 15.89 -0.07
N PRO A 163 0.05 16.17 -1.09
CA PRO A 163 -1.31 16.67 -0.90
C PRO A 163 -2.29 15.61 -0.35
N MET A 164 -1.98 14.33 -0.52
CA MET A 164 -2.83 13.19 -0.16
C MET A 164 -2.51 12.61 1.23
N ASP A 165 -1.41 13.03 1.85
CA ASP A 165 -0.96 12.55 3.15
C ASP A 165 -0.77 13.76 4.08
N VAL A 166 0.45 14.07 4.51
CA VAL A 166 0.72 15.26 5.34
C VAL A 166 0.81 16.52 4.48
N ARG A 167 -0.30 17.25 4.40
CA ARG A 167 -0.36 18.56 3.74
C ARG A 167 0.60 19.55 4.40
N GLY A 168 1.22 20.40 3.59
CA GLY A 168 2.25 21.36 4.03
C GLY A 168 3.69 20.86 3.88
N PHE A 169 3.88 19.57 3.54
CA PHE A 169 5.19 19.00 3.24
C PHE A 169 5.26 18.56 1.78
N GLN A 170 6.43 18.74 1.16
CA GLN A 170 6.70 18.22 -0.18
C GLN A 170 6.78 16.69 -0.13
N MET A 171 6.34 16.05 -1.21
CA MET A 171 6.46 14.61 -1.39
C MET A 171 7.93 14.23 -1.52
N ARG A 172 8.35 13.16 -0.84
CA ARG A 172 9.69 12.58 -0.93
C ARG A 172 9.70 11.30 -1.72
#